data_AF-S1NC85-F1
#
_entry.id   AF-S1NC85-F1
#
_cell.length_a   1.000
_cell.length_b   1.000
_cell.length_c   1.000
_cell.angle_alpha   90.00
_cell.angle_beta   90.00
_cell.angle_gamma   90.00
#
_symmetry.space_group_name_H-M   'P 1'
#
loop_
_entity.id
_entity.type
_entity.pdbx_description
1 polymer ?
#
loop_
_entity_poly.entity_id
_entity_poly.type
_entity_poly.pdbx_seq_one_letter_code
_entity_poly.pdbx_strand_id
1 'polypeptide(L)'
;MRFIHVADLHFDRTFEGLTQEIPTDFLKKLNQANEKTLKNIVTTAIDQAVDFVIFAGDTFHQMNPSLKNQQLLMAQFQQLAQAEIPVYLIFGNHDYYEENRYWFSFPENVVLFETETVKSIVATTKNDEKYALSGFSYRHQYLIKTMVPEFPPRNLEVDYHIGLYHGDLNDAHFAPFSLNALKSKNYDYWALGHIHQPTKLSEEIIYPGTPQGHNKKEHDLGNVLLVDLARNKLTCEVISVAALRWQKKSISLADCANNAAVVNYLIEQLTPPTHNTALLLEVTLADTEHLQNFTAMITNGQLQDLLNQQWPDRLFVHTLKLEEVKEKISLPASAALKTQLLQEFSHEEIFNEVLAELAGNKNTTGLLENPAFRQEVLEQVADELNQQFEWGQN
;
A
#
# COMPACT_ATOMS: atom_id res chain seq x y z
N MET A 1 -10.34 21.68 -13.67
CA MET A 1 -9.05 20.99 -13.88
C MET A 1 -9.11 19.58 -13.29
N ARG A 2 -8.70 18.56 -14.05
CA ARG A 2 -8.74 17.15 -13.65
C ARG A 2 -7.39 16.48 -13.84
N PHE A 3 -6.93 15.69 -12.88
CA PHE A 3 -5.65 14.98 -12.97
C PHE A 3 -5.67 13.63 -12.24
N ILE A 4 -4.74 12.74 -12.58
CA ILE A 4 -4.49 11.52 -11.79
C ILE A 4 -3.33 11.74 -10.84
N HIS A 5 -3.51 11.34 -9.59
CA HIS A 5 -2.48 11.29 -8.56
C HIS A 5 -2.08 9.82 -8.31
N VAL A 6 -0.83 9.51 -8.64
CA VAL A 6 -0.15 8.23 -8.41
C VAL A 6 1.01 8.44 -7.44
N ALA A 7 1.24 7.51 -6.52
CA ALA A 7 2.44 7.44 -5.68
C ALA A 7 2.81 5.97 -5.47
N ASP A 8 4.02 5.68 -5.00
CA ASP A 8 4.41 4.37 -4.46
C ASP A 8 4.11 3.19 -5.41
N LEU A 9 4.35 3.38 -6.71
CA LEU A 9 4.07 2.39 -7.74
C LEU A 9 4.98 1.17 -7.60
N HIS A 10 6.24 1.37 -7.20
CA HIS A 10 7.23 0.31 -7.02
C HIS A 10 7.24 -0.69 -8.17
N PHE A 11 7.25 -0.16 -9.39
CA PHE A 11 6.94 -0.88 -10.63
C PHE A 11 7.78 -2.16 -10.84
N ASP A 12 9.00 -2.19 -10.34
CA ASP A 12 9.94 -3.30 -10.47
C ASP A 12 10.05 -4.19 -9.23
N ARG A 13 9.16 -4.01 -8.23
CA ARG A 13 9.10 -4.87 -7.06
C ARG A 13 8.50 -6.23 -7.38
N THR A 14 9.11 -7.28 -6.85
CA THR A 14 8.59 -8.66 -6.93
C THR A 14 7.51 -8.89 -5.89
N PHE A 15 6.56 -9.79 -6.19
CA PHE A 15 5.56 -10.22 -5.22
C PHE A 15 6.18 -11.16 -4.19
N GLU A 16 5.89 -10.91 -2.90
CA GLU A 16 6.48 -11.61 -1.77
C GLU A 16 5.43 -12.39 -0.97
N GLY A 17 5.87 -13.39 -0.20
CA GLY A 17 5.00 -14.12 0.74
C GLY A 17 4.18 -15.25 0.14
N LEU A 18 4.44 -15.63 -1.12
CA LEU A 18 3.89 -16.83 -1.76
C LEU A 18 4.87 -17.99 -1.58
N THR A 19 4.53 -18.96 -0.74
CA THR A 19 5.40 -20.11 -0.39
C THR A 19 5.04 -21.40 -1.12
N GLN A 20 3.88 -21.44 -1.77
CA GLN A 20 3.37 -22.62 -2.47
C GLN A 20 3.76 -22.62 -3.94
N GLU A 21 3.65 -23.78 -4.57
CA GLU A 21 3.77 -23.89 -6.02
C GLU A 21 2.63 -23.13 -6.69
N ILE A 22 3.00 -22.11 -7.47
CA ILE A 22 2.04 -21.27 -8.18
C ILE A 22 1.74 -21.91 -9.54
N PRO A 23 0.47 -22.14 -9.91
CA PRO A 23 0.10 -22.63 -11.23
C PRO A 23 0.73 -21.78 -12.33
N THR A 24 1.23 -22.42 -13.39
CA THR A 24 1.98 -21.74 -14.47
C THR A 24 1.22 -20.55 -15.07
N ASP A 25 -0.10 -20.67 -15.24
CA ASP A 25 -0.91 -19.59 -15.81
C ASP A 25 -1.10 -18.41 -14.85
N PHE A 26 -1.26 -18.68 -13.56
CA PHE A 26 -1.30 -17.63 -12.55
C PHE A 26 0.07 -16.95 -12.40
N LEU A 27 1.16 -17.71 -12.45
CA LEU A 27 2.52 -17.17 -12.41
C LEU A 27 2.78 -16.19 -13.57
N LYS A 28 2.25 -16.46 -14.78
CA LYS A 28 2.31 -15.50 -15.89
C LYS A 28 1.58 -14.20 -15.54
N LYS A 29 0.40 -14.25 -14.92
CA LYS A 29 -0.35 -13.06 -14.49
C LYS A 29 0.41 -12.29 -13.43
N LEU A 30 0.96 -12.97 -12.44
CA LEU A 30 1.79 -12.38 -11.39
C LEU A 30 2.98 -11.62 -11.97
N ASN A 31 3.71 -12.25 -12.90
CA ASN A 31 4.87 -11.64 -13.57
C ASN A 31 4.52 -10.47 -14.50
N GLN A 32 3.26 -10.37 -14.95
CA GLN A 32 2.76 -9.29 -15.80
C GLN A 32 2.01 -8.20 -15.02
N ALA A 33 1.77 -8.40 -13.72
CA ALA A 33 0.86 -7.56 -12.94
C ALA A 33 1.34 -6.11 -12.90
N ASN A 34 2.61 -5.85 -12.58
CA ASN A 34 3.15 -4.48 -12.51
C ASN A 34 3.07 -3.77 -13.88
N GLU A 35 3.45 -4.43 -14.97
CA GLU A 35 3.35 -3.90 -16.34
C GLU A 35 1.90 -3.55 -16.68
N LYS A 36 0.96 -4.43 -16.34
CA LYS A 36 -0.45 -4.22 -16.60
C LYS A 36 -1.04 -3.10 -15.73
N THR A 37 -0.64 -2.98 -14.46
CA THR A 37 -1.07 -1.87 -13.59
C THR A 37 -0.59 -0.53 -14.14
N LEU A 38 0.68 -0.41 -14.57
CA LEU A 38 1.17 0.82 -15.21
C LEU A 38 0.38 1.17 -16.47
N LYS A 39 0.10 0.16 -17.32
CA LYS A 39 -0.75 0.34 -18.51
C LYS A 39 -2.16 0.80 -18.12
N ASN A 40 -2.77 0.21 -17.10
CA ASN A 40 -4.10 0.58 -16.62
C ASN A 40 -4.13 2.03 -16.14
N ILE A 41 -3.09 2.52 -15.45
CA ILE A 41 -2.98 3.93 -15.04
C ILE A 41 -2.99 4.85 -16.27
N VAL A 42 -2.15 4.55 -17.27
CA VAL A 42 -2.06 5.35 -18.49
C VAL A 42 -3.35 5.33 -19.29
N THR A 43 -3.93 4.15 -19.50
CA THR A 43 -5.24 4.00 -20.15
C THR A 43 -6.31 4.80 -19.40
N THR A 44 -6.34 4.72 -18.07
CA THR A 44 -7.29 5.49 -17.26
C THR A 44 -7.10 6.99 -17.44
N ALA A 45 -5.86 7.49 -17.45
CA ALA A 45 -5.58 8.91 -17.67
C ALA A 45 -6.13 9.40 -19.02
N ILE A 46 -5.92 8.60 -20.08
CA ILE A 46 -6.38 8.89 -21.43
C ILE A 46 -7.92 8.83 -21.50
N ASP A 47 -8.52 7.76 -21.00
CA ASP A 47 -9.97 7.54 -21.03
C ASP A 47 -10.73 8.62 -20.23
N GLN A 48 -10.16 9.09 -19.13
CA GLN A 48 -10.72 10.15 -18.30
C GLN A 48 -10.41 11.57 -18.82
N ALA A 49 -9.66 11.67 -19.94
CA ALA A 49 -9.25 12.92 -20.57
C ALA A 49 -8.67 13.93 -19.57
N VAL A 50 -7.74 13.46 -18.73
CA VAL A 50 -7.15 14.30 -17.68
C VAL A 50 -6.22 15.36 -18.25
N ASP A 51 -6.10 16.49 -17.55
CA ASP A 51 -5.20 17.59 -17.90
C ASP A 51 -3.74 17.22 -17.67
N PHE A 52 -3.43 16.37 -16.69
CA PHE A 52 -2.08 15.85 -16.42
C PHE A 52 -2.09 14.64 -15.47
N VAL A 53 -0.93 14.00 -15.29
CA VAL A 53 -0.71 12.93 -14.32
C VAL A 53 0.44 13.30 -13.38
N ILE A 54 0.27 13.07 -12.07
CA ILE A 54 1.32 13.22 -11.06
C ILE A 54 1.83 11.84 -10.64
N PHE A 55 3.16 11.70 -10.58
CA PHE A 55 3.87 10.63 -9.89
C PHE A 55 4.60 11.21 -8.67
N ALA A 56 4.03 11.00 -7.49
CA ALA A 56 4.46 11.58 -6.21
C ALA A 56 5.56 10.75 -5.51
N GLY A 57 6.57 10.30 -6.26
CA GLY A 57 7.70 9.51 -5.75
C GLY A 57 7.48 8.00 -5.76
N ASP A 58 8.60 7.28 -5.60
CA ASP A 58 8.67 5.81 -5.56
C ASP A 58 7.99 5.13 -6.75
N THR A 59 8.26 5.66 -7.94
CA THR A 59 7.84 5.05 -9.21
C THR A 59 8.53 3.69 -9.39
N PHE A 60 9.83 3.64 -9.07
CA PHE A 60 10.58 2.40 -8.94
C PHE A 60 10.79 2.02 -7.48
N HIS A 61 10.97 0.74 -7.23
CA HIS A 61 11.33 0.18 -5.93
C HIS A 61 12.84 0.16 -5.70
N GLN A 62 13.61 -0.01 -6.77
CA GLN A 62 15.05 -0.04 -6.71
C GLN A 62 15.64 1.22 -7.32
N MET A 63 16.78 1.63 -6.76
CA MET A 63 17.57 2.73 -7.32
C MET A 63 18.06 2.43 -8.74
N ASN A 64 18.29 1.16 -9.10
CA ASN A 64 18.76 0.77 -10.43
C ASN A 64 17.78 -0.21 -11.09
N PRO A 65 16.67 0.26 -11.66
CA PRO A 65 15.69 -0.59 -12.32
C PRO A 65 16.27 -1.18 -13.62
N SER A 66 15.84 -2.38 -13.98
CA SER A 66 16.28 -3.06 -15.21
C SER A 66 15.99 -2.23 -16.47
N LEU A 67 16.79 -2.42 -17.53
CA LEU A 67 16.59 -1.75 -18.83
C LEU A 67 15.18 -2.00 -19.39
N LYS A 68 14.66 -3.21 -19.22
CA LYS A 68 13.29 -3.56 -19.62
C LYS A 68 12.27 -2.67 -18.91
N ASN A 69 12.42 -2.48 -17.60
CA ASN A 69 11.47 -1.69 -16.81
C ASN A 69 11.57 -0.19 -17.14
N GLN A 70 12.78 0.32 -17.34
CA GLN A 70 12.96 1.70 -17.82
C GLN A 70 12.30 1.90 -19.18
N GLN A 71 12.55 0.99 -20.14
CA GLN A 71 11.93 1.06 -21.47
C GLN A 71 10.40 1.02 -21.42
N LEU A 72 9.83 0.17 -20.57
CA LEU A 72 8.38 0.08 -20.38
C LEU A 72 7.80 1.39 -19.83
N LEU A 73 8.42 1.97 -18.81
CA LEU A 73 7.98 3.26 -18.25
C LEU A 73 8.00 4.36 -19.32
N MET A 74 9.11 4.51 -20.05
CA MET A 74 9.21 5.51 -21.12
C MET A 74 8.18 5.30 -22.22
N ALA A 75 7.90 4.05 -22.60
CA ALA A 75 6.88 3.74 -23.58
C ALA A 75 5.47 4.16 -23.11
N GLN A 76 5.18 4.00 -21.82
CA GLN A 76 3.89 4.42 -21.24
C GLN A 76 3.79 5.95 -21.12
N PHE A 77 4.86 6.65 -20.77
CA PHE A 77 4.90 8.12 -20.83
C PHE A 77 4.77 8.65 -22.26
N GLN A 78 5.32 7.95 -23.26
CA GLN A 78 5.15 8.30 -24.66
C GLN A 78 3.69 8.16 -25.13
N GLN A 79 2.93 7.20 -24.59
CA GLN A 79 1.48 7.10 -24.87
C GLN A 79 0.74 8.34 -24.33
N LEU A 80 1.07 8.79 -23.12
CA LEU A 80 0.52 10.04 -22.57
C LEU A 80 0.94 11.26 -23.42
N ALA A 81 2.17 11.28 -23.94
CA ALA A 81 2.64 12.32 -24.85
C ALA A 81 1.79 12.39 -26.13
N GLN A 82 1.45 11.25 -26.72
CA GLN A 82 0.59 11.15 -27.90
C GLN A 82 -0.84 11.65 -27.64
N ALA A 83 -1.32 11.55 -26.40
CA ALA A 83 -2.59 12.09 -25.95
C ALA A 83 -2.51 13.56 -25.48
N GLU A 84 -1.32 14.18 -25.57
CA GLU A 84 -1.03 15.53 -25.08
C GLU A 84 -1.34 15.68 -23.57
N ILE A 85 -0.99 14.66 -22.79
CA ILE A 85 -1.13 14.64 -21.33
C ILE A 85 0.27 14.77 -20.71
N PRO A 86 0.61 15.90 -20.08
CA PRO A 86 1.86 16.06 -19.36
C PRO A 86 1.93 15.19 -18.09
N VAL A 87 3.16 14.82 -17.74
CA VAL A 87 3.48 14.03 -16.54
C VAL A 87 4.38 14.87 -15.64
N TYR A 88 4.03 14.96 -14.37
CA TYR A 88 4.83 15.63 -13.35
C TYR A 88 5.34 14.60 -12.36
N LEU A 89 6.66 14.48 -12.25
CA LEU A 89 7.29 13.41 -11.48
C LEU A 89 8.26 14.00 -10.45
N ILE A 90 8.03 13.65 -9.19
CA ILE A 90 9.03 13.75 -8.12
C ILE A 90 9.59 12.36 -7.81
N PHE A 91 10.80 12.30 -7.27
CA PHE A 91 11.46 11.06 -6.86
C PHE A 91 11.40 10.90 -5.34
N GLY A 92 11.12 9.68 -4.89
CA GLY A 92 11.01 9.32 -3.48
C GLY A 92 12.30 8.72 -2.92
N ASN A 93 12.22 8.11 -1.74
CA ASN A 93 13.39 7.56 -1.07
C ASN A 93 13.94 6.27 -1.71
N HIS A 94 13.11 5.51 -2.42
CA HIS A 94 13.56 4.29 -3.11
C HIS A 94 14.19 4.58 -4.48
N ASP A 95 13.66 5.58 -5.18
CA ASP A 95 14.04 5.91 -6.55
C ASP A 95 14.64 7.30 -6.73
N TYR A 96 15.24 7.85 -5.67
CA TYR A 96 15.88 9.17 -5.63
C TYR A 96 16.66 9.51 -6.91
N TYR A 97 16.61 10.79 -7.29
CA TYR A 97 17.05 11.21 -8.61
C TYR A 97 18.57 11.08 -8.77
N GLU A 98 18.99 10.33 -9.79
CA GLU A 98 20.36 10.32 -10.31
C GLU A 98 20.31 10.27 -11.83
N GLU A 99 20.83 11.30 -12.49
CA GLU A 99 20.71 11.49 -13.95
C GLU A 99 21.29 10.30 -14.74
N ASN A 100 22.48 9.84 -14.36
CA ASN A 100 23.25 8.84 -15.11
C ASN A 100 22.72 7.40 -15.01
N ARG A 101 21.66 7.15 -14.23
CA ARG A 101 21.09 5.78 -14.09
C ARG A 101 20.13 5.40 -15.22
N TYR A 102 19.64 6.39 -15.97
CA TYR A 102 18.64 6.18 -17.03
C TYR A 102 19.31 5.94 -18.38
N TRP A 103 18.96 4.83 -19.03
CA TRP A 103 19.46 4.46 -20.36
C TRP A 103 18.59 4.97 -21.50
N PHE A 104 17.41 5.50 -21.17
CA PHE A 104 16.43 6.05 -22.08
C PHE A 104 16.08 7.46 -21.63
N SER A 105 15.97 8.40 -22.57
CA SER A 105 15.50 9.75 -22.27
C SER A 105 14.03 9.73 -21.90
N PHE A 106 13.66 10.53 -20.91
CA PHE A 106 12.26 10.82 -20.64
C PHE A 106 11.64 11.58 -21.83
N PRO A 107 10.40 11.27 -22.24
CA PRO A 107 9.71 12.02 -23.29
C PRO A 107 9.48 13.49 -22.90
N GLU A 108 9.32 14.38 -23.89
CA GLU A 108 9.20 15.83 -23.68
C GLU A 108 8.00 16.26 -22.83
N ASN A 109 6.94 15.44 -22.73
CA ASN A 109 5.78 15.71 -21.88
C ASN A 109 6.05 15.44 -20.39
N VAL A 110 7.20 14.86 -20.03
CA VAL A 110 7.56 14.55 -18.66
C VAL A 110 8.39 15.69 -18.08
N VAL A 111 7.86 16.34 -17.04
CA VAL A 111 8.56 17.36 -16.28
C VAL A 111 9.06 16.75 -14.97
N LEU A 112 10.39 16.66 -14.86
CA LEU A 112 11.06 16.11 -13.69
C LEU A 112 11.37 17.20 -12.68
N PHE A 113 11.10 16.91 -11.41
CA PHE A 113 11.69 17.65 -10.29
C PHE A 113 12.98 16.91 -9.92
N GLU A 114 14.14 17.54 -10.15
CA GLU A 114 15.42 16.82 -10.14
C GLU A 114 16.27 17.09 -8.89
N THR A 115 15.79 17.93 -7.98
CA THR A 115 16.62 18.46 -6.89
C THR A 115 15.94 18.35 -5.54
N GLU A 116 16.73 18.19 -4.48
CA GLU A 116 16.34 18.37 -3.06
C GLU A 116 16.17 19.87 -2.73
N THR A 117 15.47 20.59 -3.60
CA THR A 117 15.14 22.00 -3.45
C THR A 117 13.80 22.22 -4.11
N VAL A 118 12.92 22.93 -3.41
CA VAL A 118 11.57 23.17 -3.93
C VAL A 118 11.63 24.02 -5.19
N LYS A 119 11.03 23.52 -6.25
CA LYS A 119 10.80 24.23 -7.52
C LYS A 119 9.31 24.40 -7.72
N SER A 120 8.93 25.48 -8.41
CA SER A 120 7.56 25.72 -8.85
C SER A 120 7.53 25.84 -10.35
N ILE A 121 6.51 25.24 -10.96
CA ILE A 121 6.20 25.37 -12.38
C ILE A 121 4.78 25.91 -12.54
N VAL A 122 4.54 26.64 -13.62
CA VAL A 122 3.22 27.14 -13.98
C VAL A 122 2.87 26.63 -15.36
N ALA A 123 1.67 26.10 -15.52
CA ALA A 123 1.14 25.58 -16.77
C ALA A 123 -0.34 25.94 -16.91
N THR A 124 -0.93 25.55 -18.04
CA THR A 124 -2.32 25.87 -18.38
C THR A 124 -2.99 24.62 -18.92
N THR A 125 -4.22 24.35 -18.48
CA THR A 125 -5.02 23.21 -18.96
C THR A 125 -5.48 23.43 -20.40
N LYS A 126 -6.07 22.40 -21.02
CA LYS A 126 -6.68 22.51 -22.36
C LYS A 126 -7.87 23.49 -22.40
N ASN A 127 -8.41 23.85 -21.24
CA ASN A 127 -9.54 24.78 -21.07
C ASN A 127 -9.10 26.15 -20.52
N ASP A 128 -7.82 26.52 -20.69
CA ASP A 128 -7.26 27.82 -20.28
C ASP A 128 -7.25 28.11 -18.76
N GLU A 129 -7.39 27.09 -17.90
CA GLU A 129 -7.20 27.24 -16.45
C GLU A 129 -5.70 27.19 -16.12
N LYS A 130 -5.19 28.18 -15.39
CA LYS A 130 -3.78 28.24 -14.97
C LYS A 130 -3.58 27.47 -13.67
N TYR A 131 -2.53 26.68 -13.60
CA TYR A 131 -2.16 25.98 -12.38
C TYR A 131 -0.66 26.07 -12.08
N ALA A 132 -0.33 26.04 -10.81
CA ALA A 132 1.04 25.91 -10.33
C ALA A 132 1.24 24.56 -9.64
N LEU A 133 2.41 23.97 -9.86
CA LEU A 133 2.87 22.78 -9.14
C LEU A 133 4.17 23.11 -8.42
N SER A 134 4.22 22.88 -7.11
CA SER A 134 5.45 23.04 -6.32
C SER A 134 5.88 21.71 -5.75
N GLY A 135 7.16 21.36 -5.85
CA GLY A 135 7.67 20.07 -5.37
C GLY A 135 9.19 20.03 -5.31
N PHE A 136 9.70 18.97 -4.70
CA PHE A 136 11.12 18.63 -4.64
C PHE A 136 11.26 17.11 -4.80
N SER A 137 12.48 16.64 -5.01
CA SER A 137 12.78 15.22 -5.11
C SER A 137 13.95 14.85 -4.22
N TYR A 138 13.96 13.60 -3.77
CA TYR A 138 15.09 13.05 -3.05
C TYR A 138 16.30 12.92 -3.98
N ARG A 139 17.50 13.11 -3.44
CA ARG A 139 18.81 12.83 -4.07
C ARG A 139 19.57 11.76 -3.28
N HIS A 140 19.04 11.36 -2.14
CA HIS A 140 19.55 10.34 -1.25
C HIS A 140 18.39 9.52 -0.69
N GLN A 141 18.67 8.33 -0.17
CA GLN A 141 17.65 7.45 0.40
C GLN A 141 16.96 8.05 1.65
N TYR A 142 17.65 8.89 2.42
CA TYR A 142 17.10 9.50 3.63
C TYR A 142 17.17 11.01 3.55
N LEU A 143 16.15 11.69 4.06
CA LEU A 143 16.06 13.14 4.11
C LEU A 143 15.46 13.58 5.44
N ILE A 144 16.27 13.82 6.46
CA ILE A 144 15.79 14.24 7.79
C ILE A 144 15.31 15.70 7.85
N LYS A 145 15.44 16.44 6.74
CA LYS A 145 15.12 17.86 6.65
C LYS A 145 13.63 18.05 6.37
N THR A 146 12.97 18.88 7.17
CA THR A 146 11.61 19.36 6.87
C THR A 146 11.65 20.33 5.69
N MET A 147 11.01 19.96 4.57
CA MET A 147 11.05 20.74 3.33
C MET A 147 9.93 21.79 3.22
N VAL A 148 8.83 21.64 3.98
CA VAL A 148 7.67 22.54 3.94
C VAL A 148 8.01 24.05 4.03
N PRO A 149 8.96 24.51 4.86
CA PRO A 149 9.34 25.92 4.90
C PRO A 149 9.81 26.48 3.56
N GLU A 150 10.42 25.67 2.69
CA GLU A 150 10.93 26.08 1.38
C GLU A 150 9.83 26.23 0.32
N PHE A 151 8.65 25.65 0.54
CA PHE A 151 7.53 25.82 -0.37
C PHE A 151 7.04 27.28 -0.34
N PRO A 152 6.78 27.90 -1.51
CA PRO A 152 6.20 29.24 -1.54
C PRO A 152 4.77 29.24 -0.99
N PRO A 153 4.22 30.38 -0.56
CA PRO A 153 2.78 30.49 -0.32
C PRO A 153 1.98 30.22 -1.59
N ARG A 154 0.66 29.98 -1.46
CA ARG A 154 -0.24 29.83 -2.61
C ARG A 154 -0.02 30.95 -3.64
N ASN A 155 0.26 30.60 -4.90
CA ASN A 155 0.36 31.58 -5.96
C ASN A 155 -1.06 32.10 -6.26
N LEU A 156 -1.24 33.42 -6.20
CA LEU A 156 -2.54 34.08 -6.42
C LEU A 156 -2.78 34.46 -7.88
N GLU A 157 -1.78 34.28 -8.76
CA GLU A 157 -1.86 34.55 -10.20
C GLU A 157 -2.36 33.34 -11.01
N VAL A 158 -2.56 32.20 -10.33
CA VAL A 158 -3.06 30.95 -10.92
C VAL A 158 -4.39 30.55 -10.27
N ASP A 159 -5.20 29.81 -11.02
CA ASP A 159 -6.48 29.30 -10.55
C ASP A 159 -6.29 28.25 -9.46
N TYR A 160 -5.31 27.36 -9.61
CA TYR A 160 -5.01 26.28 -8.65
C TYR A 160 -3.51 26.15 -8.36
N HIS A 161 -3.15 25.83 -7.12
CA HIS A 161 -1.78 25.52 -6.71
C HIS A 161 -1.74 24.18 -5.98
N ILE A 162 -0.96 23.24 -6.49
CA ILE A 162 -0.81 21.89 -5.95
C ILE A 162 0.62 21.70 -5.44
N GLY A 163 0.75 21.09 -4.27
CA GLY A 163 2.04 20.67 -3.72
C GLY A 163 2.29 19.19 -3.98
N LEU A 164 3.51 18.83 -4.34
CA LEU A 164 3.97 17.45 -4.54
C LEU A 164 5.00 17.15 -3.45
N TYR A 165 4.73 16.15 -2.61
CA TYR A 165 5.55 15.89 -1.43
C TYR A 165 5.62 14.39 -1.13
N HIS A 166 6.80 13.80 -1.28
CA HIS A 166 7.06 12.44 -0.82
C HIS A 166 7.66 12.50 0.59
N GLY A 167 7.05 11.86 1.58
CA GLY A 167 7.54 11.91 2.97
C GLY A 167 6.49 11.53 4.01
N ASP A 168 6.86 11.63 5.29
CA ASP A 168 6.05 11.13 6.42
C ASP A 168 5.81 12.21 7.49
N LEU A 169 4.68 12.05 8.21
CA LEU A 169 4.36 12.80 9.43
C LEU A 169 5.05 12.19 10.66
N ASN A 170 5.24 10.87 10.68
CA ASN A 170 5.63 10.09 11.86
C ASN A 170 7.09 9.65 11.84
N ASP A 171 7.70 9.49 10.66
CA ASP A 171 9.10 9.09 10.52
C ASP A 171 9.99 10.29 10.18
N ALA A 172 10.91 10.61 11.10
CA ALA A 172 11.86 11.70 10.96
C ALA A 172 12.91 11.49 9.86
N HIS A 173 13.05 10.28 9.29
CA HIS A 173 14.03 9.99 8.26
C HIS A 173 13.57 10.34 6.83
N PHE A 174 12.27 10.58 6.63
CA PHE A 174 11.67 10.73 5.30
C PHE A 174 10.93 12.06 5.15
N ALA A 175 11.71 13.11 4.90
CA ALA A 175 11.28 14.49 4.69
C ALA A 175 10.18 14.92 5.67
N PRO A 176 10.42 14.86 6.99
CA PRO A 176 9.35 14.97 7.99
C PRO A 176 8.61 16.29 7.89
N PHE A 177 7.29 16.27 8.06
CA PHE A 177 6.46 17.48 8.06
C PHE A 177 5.44 17.49 9.20
N SER A 178 4.71 18.60 9.32
CA SER A 178 3.51 18.66 10.16
C SER A 178 2.30 19.07 9.32
N LEU A 179 1.13 18.52 9.66
CA LEU A 179 -0.11 18.82 8.95
C LEU A 179 -0.43 20.32 8.93
N ASN A 180 -0.19 21.01 10.05
CA ASN A 180 -0.41 22.46 10.15
C ASN A 180 0.53 23.25 9.25
N ALA A 181 1.78 22.80 9.07
CA ALA A 181 2.72 23.47 8.17
C ALA A 181 2.27 23.39 6.71
N LEU A 182 1.78 22.23 6.25
CA LEU A 182 1.23 22.09 4.90
C LEU A 182 0.00 22.97 4.70
N LYS A 183 -0.94 22.93 5.65
CA LYS A 183 -2.15 23.78 5.63
C LYS A 183 -1.82 25.28 5.57
N SER A 184 -0.77 25.71 6.26
CA SER A 184 -0.36 27.13 6.28
C SER A 184 0.02 27.69 4.90
N LYS A 185 0.34 26.82 3.92
CA LYS A 185 0.66 27.24 2.55
C LYS A 185 -0.59 27.59 1.72
N ASN A 186 -1.78 27.19 2.17
CA ASN A 186 -3.06 27.43 1.51
C ASN A 186 -3.13 26.90 0.07
N TYR A 187 -2.49 25.77 -0.21
CA TYR A 187 -2.59 25.12 -1.52
C TYR A 187 -3.95 24.45 -1.68
N ASP A 188 -4.41 24.33 -2.93
CA ASP A 188 -5.72 23.74 -3.25
C ASP A 188 -5.68 22.20 -3.15
N TYR A 189 -4.49 21.60 -3.24
CA TYR A 189 -4.26 20.17 -3.04
C TYR A 189 -2.79 19.87 -2.70
N TRP A 190 -2.55 18.81 -1.93
CA TRP A 190 -1.25 18.20 -1.69
C TRP A 190 -1.26 16.74 -2.12
N ALA A 191 -0.51 16.47 -3.19
CA ALA A 191 -0.25 15.13 -3.70
C ALA A 191 0.89 14.50 -2.89
N LEU A 192 0.54 13.68 -1.89
CA LEU A 192 1.52 13.01 -1.05
C LEU A 192 1.88 11.60 -1.57
N GLY A 193 3.11 11.16 -1.35
CA GLY A 193 3.57 9.77 -1.51
C GLY A 193 4.46 9.34 -0.34
N HIS A 194 4.74 8.03 -0.23
CA HIS A 194 5.54 7.30 0.79
C HIS A 194 4.69 6.29 1.58
N ILE A 195 3.43 6.63 1.85
CA ILE A 195 2.53 5.77 2.62
C ILE A 195 1.69 4.91 1.67
N HIS A 196 1.96 3.60 1.66
CA HIS A 196 1.29 2.64 0.77
C HIS A 196 -0.21 2.47 1.04
N GLN A 197 -0.65 2.76 2.26
CA GLN A 197 -2.06 2.69 2.64
C GLN A 197 -2.75 4.01 2.29
N PRO A 198 -3.83 4.01 1.48
CA PRO A 198 -4.55 5.23 1.14
C PRO A 198 -4.98 5.98 2.40
N THR A 199 -4.48 7.20 2.56
CA THR A 199 -4.62 7.96 3.81
C THR A 199 -4.98 9.40 3.50
N LYS A 200 -6.10 9.86 4.05
CA LYS A 200 -6.56 11.25 3.92
C LYS A 200 -6.25 12.00 5.22
N LEU A 201 -5.22 12.86 5.20
CA LEU A 201 -4.84 13.67 6.36
C LEU A 201 -5.76 14.89 6.54
N SER A 202 -6.26 15.43 5.42
CA SER A 202 -7.36 16.41 5.37
C SER A 202 -8.06 16.34 4.01
N GLU A 203 -9.06 17.19 3.77
CA GLU A 203 -9.78 17.24 2.49
C GLU A 203 -8.85 17.33 1.28
N GLU A 204 -7.80 18.14 1.40
CA GLU A 204 -6.85 18.53 0.38
C GLU A 204 -5.47 17.86 0.50
N ILE A 205 -5.19 17.10 1.57
CA ILE A 205 -3.88 16.49 1.83
C ILE A 205 -4.02 14.97 1.89
N ILE A 206 -3.57 14.29 0.84
CA ILE A 206 -3.92 12.87 0.63
C ILE A 206 -2.72 12.07 0.13
N TYR A 207 -2.52 10.89 0.73
CA TYR A 207 -1.74 9.79 0.17
C TYR A 207 -2.68 8.88 -0.64
N PRO A 208 -2.41 8.60 -1.93
CA PRO A 208 -3.27 7.76 -2.75
C PRO A 208 -3.08 6.27 -2.40
N GLY A 209 -1.98 5.93 -1.72
CA GLY A 209 -1.53 4.57 -1.50
C GLY A 209 -0.89 3.95 -2.73
N THR A 210 -0.49 2.69 -2.61
CA THR A 210 0.13 1.96 -3.73
C THR A 210 -0.90 1.48 -4.77
N PRO A 211 -0.65 1.69 -6.08
CA PRO A 211 -1.44 1.14 -7.18
C PRO A 211 -1.33 -0.37 -7.36
N GLN A 212 -0.38 -1.05 -6.71
CA GLN A 212 -0.23 -2.49 -6.77
C GLN A 212 0.34 -3.02 -5.46
N GLY A 213 -0.45 -3.76 -4.68
CA GLY A 213 0.06 -4.46 -3.49
C GLY A 213 0.97 -5.62 -3.90
N HIS A 214 2.17 -5.69 -3.35
CA HIS A 214 3.18 -6.73 -3.62
C HIS A 214 3.25 -7.80 -2.53
N ASN A 215 2.64 -7.60 -1.37
CA ASN A 215 2.64 -8.59 -0.30
C ASN A 215 1.29 -8.70 0.45
N LYS A 216 1.12 -9.78 1.23
CA LYS A 216 -0.13 -10.08 1.95
C LYS A 216 -0.61 -9.03 2.97
N LYS A 217 0.24 -8.09 3.40
CA LYS A 217 -0.17 -6.98 4.27
C LYS A 217 -0.87 -5.88 3.47
N GLU A 218 -0.57 -5.75 2.18
CA GLU A 218 -1.12 -4.78 1.22
C GLU A 218 -2.42 -5.29 0.58
N HIS A 219 -3.37 -5.68 1.44
CA HIS A 219 -4.68 -6.17 1.03
C HIS A 219 -5.65 -5.03 0.70
N ASP A 220 -6.55 -5.28 -0.25
CA ASP A 220 -7.56 -4.34 -0.76
C ASP A 220 -7.00 -3.02 -1.35
N LEU A 221 -5.69 -3.01 -1.64
CA LEU A 221 -5.00 -1.93 -2.32
C LEU A 221 -5.11 -2.03 -3.84
N GLY A 222 -4.56 -1.02 -4.52
CA GLY A 222 -4.40 -1.05 -5.98
C GLY A 222 -5.19 0.01 -6.73
N ASN A 223 -5.25 1.21 -6.16
CA ASN A 223 -6.00 2.32 -6.70
C ASN A 223 -5.10 3.53 -6.97
N VAL A 224 -5.59 4.43 -7.81
CA VAL A 224 -5.09 5.81 -7.94
C VAL A 224 -6.23 6.78 -7.65
N LEU A 225 -5.90 8.06 -7.44
CA LEU A 225 -6.92 9.08 -7.26
C LEU A 225 -7.12 9.87 -8.56
N LEU A 226 -8.36 9.93 -9.03
CA LEU A 226 -8.80 10.91 -10.01
C LEU A 226 -9.27 12.15 -9.25
N VAL A 227 -8.51 13.24 -9.37
CA VAL A 227 -8.76 14.48 -8.67
C VAL A 227 -9.39 15.48 -9.64
N ASP A 228 -10.48 16.10 -9.23
CA ASP A 228 -11.14 17.18 -9.96
C ASP A 228 -11.21 18.42 -9.06
N LEU A 229 -10.63 19.51 -9.55
CA LEU A 229 -10.63 20.83 -8.95
C LEU A 229 -11.47 21.76 -9.83
N ALA A 230 -12.61 22.20 -9.29
CA ALA A 230 -13.52 23.11 -9.98
C ALA A 230 -14.04 24.19 -9.03
N ARG A 231 -13.63 25.46 -9.22
CA ARG A 231 -14.18 26.66 -8.55
C ARG A 231 -14.52 26.45 -7.07
N ASN A 232 -13.50 26.09 -6.27
CA ASN A 232 -13.53 25.81 -4.82
C ASN A 232 -14.12 24.46 -4.38
N LYS A 233 -14.42 23.55 -5.31
CA LYS A 233 -14.79 22.17 -4.99
C LYS A 233 -13.64 21.24 -5.37
N LEU A 234 -13.15 20.50 -4.37
CA LEU A 234 -12.25 19.37 -4.54
C LEU A 234 -13.08 18.08 -4.49
N THR A 235 -12.94 17.23 -5.49
CA THR A 235 -13.46 15.86 -5.46
C THR A 235 -12.36 14.87 -5.83
N CYS A 236 -12.27 13.79 -5.05
CA CYS A 236 -11.33 12.71 -5.27
C CYS A 236 -12.11 11.42 -5.47
N GLU A 237 -12.00 10.82 -6.66
CA GLU A 237 -12.56 9.51 -6.96
C GLU A 237 -11.43 8.45 -6.92
N VAL A 238 -11.72 7.32 -6.30
CA VAL A 238 -10.78 6.19 -6.22
C VAL A 238 -10.97 5.32 -7.44
N ILE A 239 -9.95 5.22 -8.30
CA ILE A 239 -9.99 4.40 -9.51
C ILE A 239 -9.12 3.16 -9.33
N SER A 240 -9.73 1.99 -9.49
CA SER A 240 -9.03 0.71 -9.45
C SER A 240 -8.17 0.50 -10.69
N VAL A 241 -6.86 0.34 -10.50
CA VAL A 241 -5.90 0.09 -11.59
C VAL A 241 -5.09 -1.20 -11.42
N ALA A 242 -5.13 -1.83 -10.25
CA ALA A 242 -4.42 -3.08 -9.98
C ALA A 242 -4.80 -4.20 -10.96
N ALA A 243 -3.78 -4.79 -11.57
CA ALA A 243 -3.90 -6.01 -12.33
C ALA A 243 -4.08 -7.24 -11.44
N LEU A 244 -3.62 -7.16 -10.19
CA LEU A 244 -3.68 -8.25 -9.21
C LEU A 244 -3.99 -7.68 -7.81
N ARG A 245 -4.84 -8.34 -7.03
CA ARG A 245 -5.24 -7.87 -5.68
C ARG A 245 -5.09 -8.95 -4.64
N TRP A 246 -4.52 -8.58 -3.50
CA TRP A 246 -4.55 -9.38 -2.28
C TRP A 246 -5.88 -9.13 -1.56
N GLN A 247 -6.59 -10.19 -1.21
CA GLN A 247 -7.84 -10.09 -0.45
C GLN A 247 -7.94 -11.19 0.60
N LYS A 248 -8.69 -10.90 1.65
CA LYS A 248 -9.06 -11.85 2.70
C LYS A 248 -10.56 -12.09 2.64
N LYS A 249 -10.97 -13.35 2.76
CA LYS A 249 -12.38 -13.72 2.82
C LYS A 249 -12.65 -14.71 3.93
N SER A 250 -13.62 -14.41 4.78
CA SER A 250 -14.18 -15.37 5.74
C SER A 250 -15.48 -15.93 5.16
N ILE A 251 -15.63 -17.25 5.16
CA ILE A 251 -16.80 -17.95 4.62
C ILE A 251 -17.31 -18.94 5.66
N SER A 252 -18.55 -18.75 6.11
CA SER A 252 -19.27 -19.72 6.92
C SER A 252 -19.76 -20.88 6.04
N LEU A 253 -19.58 -22.11 6.51
CA LEU A 253 -20.10 -23.33 5.89
C LEU A 253 -21.34 -23.88 6.60
N ALA A 254 -21.97 -23.13 7.51
CA ALA A 254 -23.12 -23.58 8.29
C ALA A 254 -24.29 -24.11 7.41
N ASP A 255 -24.50 -23.51 6.24
CA ASP A 255 -25.57 -23.89 5.30
C ASP A 255 -25.20 -25.11 4.40
N CYS A 256 -23.97 -25.62 4.48
CA CYS A 256 -23.52 -26.76 3.68
C CYS A 256 -23.91 -28.09 4.34
N ALA A 257 -25.02 -28.68 3.93
CA ALA A 257 -25.52 -29.93 4.55
C ALA A 257 -24.52 -31.12 4.57
N ASN A 258 -23.53 -31.16 3.68
CA ASN A 258 -22.48 -32.17 3.64
C ASN A 258 -21.28 -31.72 2.78
N ASN A 259 -20.18 -32.49 2.79
CA ASN A 259 -18.95 -32.21 2.04
C ASN A 259 -19.17 -31.99 0.54
N ALA A 260 -20.14 -32.67 -0.09
CA ALA A 260 -20.40 -32.52 -1.53
C ALA A 260 -20.99 -31.14 -1.87
N ALA A 261 -21.72 -30.52 -0.93
CA ALA A 261 -22.26 -29.17 -1.11
C ALA A 261 -21.17 -28.08 -1.00
N VAL A 262 -20.12 -28.33 -0.19
CA VAL A 262 -19.07 -27.34 0.11
C VAL A 262 -18.35 -26.87 -1.13
N VAL A 263 -17.97 -27.78 -2.04
CA VAL A 263 -17.18 -27.41 -3.22
C VAL A 263 -17.97 -26.43 -4.10
N ASN A 264 -19.22 -26.76 -4.43
CA ASN A 264 -20.05 -25.88 -5.26
C ASN A 264 -20.31 -24.54 -4.56
N TYR A 265 -20.58 -24.57 -3.26
CA TYR A 265 -20.79 -23.36 -2.46
C TYR A 265 -19.55 -22.46 -2.47
N LEU A 266 -18.35 -23.01 -2.26
CA LEU A 266 -17.10 -22.25 -2.33
C LEU A 266 -16.83 -21.72 -3.75
N ILE A 267 -17.16 -22.49 -4.79
CA ILE A 267 -17.04 -22.01 -6.17
C ILE A 267 -17.94 -20.79 -6.40
N GLU A 268 -19.20 -20.84 -5.96
CA GLU A 268 -20.12 -19.71 -6.05
C GLU A 268 -19.60 -18.50 -5.27
N GLN A 269 -19.15 -18.71 -4.03
CA GLN A 269 -18.64 -17.64 -3.18
C GLN A 269 -17.33 -17.03 -3.69
N LEU A 270 -16.45 -17.81 -4.29
CA LEU A 270 -15.11 -17.36 -4.72
C LEU A 270 -15.06 -16.93 -6.18
N THR A 271 -16.19 -16.96 -6.90
CA THR A 271 -16.23 -16.57 -8.32
C THR A 271 -15.68 -15.14 -8.51
N PRO A 272 -14.60 -14.96 -9.30
CA PRO A 272 -13.99 -13.64 -9.45
C PRO A 272 -14.94 -12.68 -10.20
N PRO A 273 -15.10 -11.43 -9.72
CA PRO A 273 -16.13 -10.51 -10.21
C PRO A 273 -15.83 -9.96 -11.61
N THR A 274 -14.55 -9.89 -12.02
CA THR A 274 -14.15 -9.38 -13.33
C THR A 274 -13.08 -10.26 -13.96
N HIS A 275 -12.88 -10.13 -15.27
CA HIS A 275 -11.81 -10.82 -16.01
C HIS A 275 -10.49 -10.03 -16.03
N ASN A 276 -10.51 -8.76 -15.61
CA ASN A 276 -9.38 -7.85 -15.79
C ASN A 276 -8.40 -7.85 -14.61
N THR A 277 -8.84 -8.27 -13.43
CA THR A 277 -8.03 -8.30 -12.20
C THR A 277 -7.93 -9.72 -11.68
N ALA A 278 -6.71 -10.19 -11.45
CA ALA A 278 -6.45 -11.47 -10.80
C ALA A 278 -6.47 -11.32 -9.27
N LEU A 279 -6.85 -12.37 -8.55
CA LEU A 279 -7.01 -12.35 -7.10
C LEU A 279 -6.02 -13.31 -6.42
N LEU A 280 -5.33 -12.80 -5.40
CA LEU A 280 -4.59 -13.58 -4.40
C LEU A 280 -5.46 -13.63 -3.14
N LEU A 281 -5.96 -14.81 -2.80
CA LEU A 281 -6.91 -14.97 -1.70
C LEU A 281 -6.31 -15.71 -0.51
N GLU A 282 -6.52 -15.14 0.67
CA GLU A 282 -6.52 -15.86 1.94
C GLU A 282 -7.97 -16.13 2.34
N VAL A 283 -8.34 -17.40 2.45
CA VAL A 283 -9.69 -17.84 2.80
C VAL A 283 -9.68 -18.49 4.17
N THR A 284 -10.55 -18.00 5.06
CA THR A 284 -10.85 -18.60 6.36
C THR A 284 -12.23 -19.23 6.30
N LEU A 285 -12.35 -20.51 6.68
CA LEU A 285 -13.62 -21.25 6.68
C LEU A 285 -14.12 -21.45 8.10
N ALA A 286 -15.34 -21.00 8.38
CA ALA A 286 -16.02 -21.11 9.67
C ALA A 286 -17.13 -22.17 9.64
N ASP A 287 -17.61 -22.56 10.82
CA ASP A 287 -18.74 -23.49 11.03
C ASP A 287 -18.57 -24.85 10.32
N THR A 288 -17.46 -25.55 10.59
CA THR A 288 -17.08 -26.78 9.86
C THR A 288 -17.31 -28.07 10.64
N GLU A 289 -17.84 -27.99 11.86
CA GLU A 289 -17.94 -29.09 12.84
C GLU A 289 -18.85 -30.22 12.36
N HIS A 290 -19.84 -29.89 11.53
CA HIS A 290 -20.81 -30.84 10.98
C HIS A 290 -20.27 -31.60 9.74
N LEU A 291 -19.10 -31.21 9.21
CA LEU A 291 -18.51 -31.78 8.00
C LEU A 291 -17.52 -32.90 8.35
N GLN A 292 -17.67 -34.06 7.70
CA GLN A 292 -16.87 -35.24 8.02
C GLN A 292 -15.47 -35.18 7.40
N ASN A 293 -14.42 -35.46 8.18
CA ASN A 293 -13.02 -35.46 7.71
C ASN A 293 -12.56 -34.15 7.04
N PHE A 294 -13.25 -33.04 7.29
CA PHE A 294 -13.03 -31.79 6.56
C PHE A 294 -11.67 -31.17 6.87
N THR A 295 -11.25 -31.20 8.14
CA THR A 295 -9.93 -30.71 8.58
C THR A 295 -8.79 -31.36 7.79
N ALA A 296 -8.84 -32.68 7.57
CA ALA A 296 -7.81 -33.39 6.81
C ALA A 296 -7.73 -32.94 5.34
N MET A 297 -8.87 -32.59 4.72
CA MET A 297 -8.91 -32.07 3.35
C MET A 297 -8.25 -30.68 3.23
N ILE A 298 -8.37 -29.86 4.27
CA ILE A 298 -7.69 -28.56 4.35
C ILE A 298 -6.20 -28.75 4.61
N THR A 299 -5.83 -29.53 5.63
CA THR A 299 -4.43 -29.73 6.03
C THR A 299 -3.60 -30.40 4.92
N ASN A 300 -4.19 -31.32 4.17
CA ASN A 300 -3.50 -31.98 3.05
C ASN A 300 -3.52 -31.16 1.75
N GLY A 301 -4.07 -29.95 1.74
CA GLY A 301 -4.09 -29.03 0.59
C GLY A 301 -5.06 -29.40 -0.54
N GLN A 302 -5.76 -30.54 -0.46
CA GLN A 302 -6.57 -31.07 -1.57
C GLN A 302 -7.70 -30.12 -2.00
N LEU A 303 -8.39 -29.48 -1.04
CA LEU A 303 -9.44 -28.51 -1.37
C LEU A 303 -8.84 -27.24 -2.00
N GLN A 304 -7.70 -26.80 -1.51
CA GLN A 304 -7.02 -25.62 -2.04
C GLN A 304 -6.55 -25.85 -3.48
N ASP A 305 -5.97 -27.02 -3.78
CA ASP A 305 -5.57 -27.41 -5.13
C ASP A 305 -6.77 -27.44 -6.09
N LEU A 306 -7.89 -28.00 -5.65
CA LEU A 306 -9.13 -28.02 -6.43
C LEU A 306 -9.63 -26.61 -6.76
N LEU A 307 -9.65 -25.71 -5.77
CA LEU A 307 -10.06 -24.32 -5.97
C LEU A 307 -9.12 -23.57 -6.93
N ASN A 308 -7.81 -23.83 -6.85
CA ASN A 308 -6.82 -23.22 -7.75
C ASN A 308 -6.91 -23.73 -9.19
N GLN A 309 -7.44 -24.93 -9.41
CA GLN A 309 -7.72 -25.46 -10.76
C GLN A 309 -8.97 -24.86 -11.40
N GLN A 310 -9.91 -24.32 -10.60
CA GLN A 310 -11.16 -23.77 -11.11
C GLN A 310 -10.96 -22.49 -11.92
N TRP A 311 -10.00 -21.64 -11.53
CA TRP A 311 -9.68 -20.38 -12.20
C TRP A 311 -8.18 -20.12 -12.30
N PRO A 312 -7.44 -20.95 -13.07
CA PRO A 312 -5.99 -21.03 -13.04
C PRO A 312 -5.27 -19.73 -13.43
N ASP A 313 -5.96 -18.77 -14.05
CA ASP A 313 -5.40 -17.49 -14.47
C ASP A 313 -6.13 -16.26 -13.88
N ARG A 314 -7.10 -16.46 -12.96
CA ARG A 314 -7.88 -15.36 -12.37
C ARG A 314 -7.86 -15.36 -10.85
N LEU A 315 -7.68 -16.50 -10.21
CA LEU A 315 -7.73 -16.61 -8.76
C LEU A 315 -6.72 -17.64 -8.29
N PHE A 316 -5.96 -17.26 -7.27
CA PHE A 316 -5.08 -18.16 -6.55
C PHE A 316 -5.35 -18.02 -5.06
N VAL A 317 -5.93 -19.06 -4.48
CA VAL A 317 -6.01 -19.23 -3.04
C VAL A 317 -4.61 -19.61 -2.57
N HIS A 318 -3.89 -18.66 -1.99
CA HIS A 318 -2.54 -18.87 -1.46
C HIS A 318 -2.57 -19.37 -0.02
N THR A 319 -3.67 -19.16 0.69
CA THR A 319 -3.88 -19.67 2.04
C THR A 319 -5.33 -20.08 2.19
N LEU A 320 -5.57 -21.34 2.58
CA LEU A 320 -6.87 -21.83 2.99
C LEU A 320 -6.75 -22.37 4.41
N LYS A 321 -7.50 -21.81 5.36
CA LYS A 321 -7.46 -22.21 6.77
C LYS A 321 -8.85 -22.33 7.35
N LEU A 322 -8.98 -23.14 8.40
CA LEU A 322 -10.17 -23.15 9.23
C LEU A 322 -10.11 -21.97 10.21
N GLU A 323 -11.27 -21.45 10.56
CA GLU A 323 -11.39 -20.54 11.70
C GLU A 323 -10.97 -21.29 12.95
N GLU A 324 -9.93 -20.80 13.62
CA GLU A 324 -9.59 -21.29 14.94
C GLU A 324 -10.60 -20.72 15.92
N VAL A 325 -11.51 -21.56 16.39
CA VAL A 325 -12.24 -21.28 17.62
C VAL A 325 -11.23 -21.43 18.76
N LYS A 326 -10.46 -20.37 19.02
CA LYS A 326 -9.69 -20.27 20.26
C LYS A 326 -10.70 -20.13 21.38
N GLU A 327 -11.03 -21.23 22.06
CA GLU A 327 -11.71 -21.17 23.34
C GLU A 327 -10.84 -20.34 24.27
N LYS A 328 -11.22 -19.08 24.48
CA LYS A 328 -10.53 -18.22 25.40
C LYS A 328 -10.63 -18.84 26.78
N ILE A 329 -9.50 -19.04 27.42
CA ILE A 329 -9.48 -19.54 28.78
C ILE A 329 -10.06 -18.46 29.68
N SER A 330 -11.18 -18.74 30.33
CA SER A 330 -11.79 -17.81 31.29
C SER A 330 -10.90 -17.68 32.52
N LEU A 331 -10.35 -16.48 32.72
CA LEU A 331 -9.57 -16.16 33.91
C LEU A 331 -10.48 -15.48 34.94
N PRO A 332 -10.43 -15.89 36.23
CA PRO A 332 -11.09 -15.18 37.33
C PRO A 332 -10.27 -13.93 37.71
N ALA A 333 -9.95 -13.10 36.73
CA ALA A 333 -9.13 -11.91 36.85
C ALA A 333 -9.79 -10.76 36.09
N SER A 334 -9.78 -9.57 36.68
CA SER A 334 -10.37 -8.39 36.06
C SER A 334 -9.50 -7.86 34.92
N ALA A 335 -10.13 -7.18 33.95
CA ALA A 335 -9.40 -6.44 32.91
C ALA A 335 -8.44 -5.39 33.51
N ALA A 336 -8.75 -4.84 34.69
CA ALA A 336 -7.88 -3.92 35.41
C ALA A 336 -6.58 -4.60 35.87
N LEU A 337 -6.64 -5.86 36.32
CA LEU A 337 -5.44 -6.62 36.68
C LEU A 337 -4.54 -6.86 35.47
N LYS A 338 -5.12 -7.13 34.29
CA LYS A 338 -4.35 -7.23 33.04
C LYS A 338 -3.58 -5.93 32.75
N THR A 339 -4.27 -4.79 32.79
CA THR A 339 -3.63 -3.48 32.56
C THR A 339 -2.54 -3.21 33.57
N GLN A 340 -2.76 -3.56 34.85
CA GLN A 340 -1.76 -3.43 35.91
C GLN A 340 -0.54 -4.32 35.65
N LEU A 341 -0.74 -5.59 35.25
CA LEU A 341 0.36 -6.50 34.93
C LEU A 341 1.19 -6.02 33.73
N LEU A 342 0.52 -5.53 32.67
CA LEU A 342 1.21 -4.95 31.51
C LEU A 342 1.97 -3.67 31.90
N GLN A 343 1.40 -2.84 32.78
CA GLN A 343 2.05 -1.65 33.29
C GLN A 343 3.25 -2.00 34.18
N GLU A 344 3.13 -2.99 35.07
CA GLU A 344 4.24 -3.48 35.89
C GLU A 344 5.34 -4.07 35.01
N PHE A 345 5.00 -4.89 34.01
CA PHE A 345 5.95 -5.44 33.05
C PHE A 345 6.61 -4.38 32.15
N SER A 346 5.97 -3.22 31.97
CA SER A 346 6.57 -2.11 31.20
C SER A 346 7.73 -1.42 31.93
N HIS A 347 7.88 -1.64 33.24
CA HIS A 347 9.01 -1.12 33.99
C HIS A 347 10.32 -1.76 33.53
N GLU A 348 11.30 -0.91 33.24
CA GLU A 348 12.59 -1.31 32.68
C GLU A 348 13.30 -2.40 33.46
N GLU A 349 13.33 -2.30 34.79
CA GLU A 349 13.98 -3.28 35.66
C GLU A 349 13.33 -4.67 35.53
N ILE A 350 11.99 -4.73 35.56
CA ILE A 350 11.22 -5.97 35.48
C ILE A 350 11.32 -6.58 34.08
N PHE A 351 11.17 -5.76 33.03
CA PHE A 351 11.30 -6.20 31.64
C PHE A 351 12.67 -6.83 31.38
N ASN A 352 13.73 -6.18 31.84
CA ASN A 352 15.11 -6.64 31.67
C ASN A 352 15.41 -7.88 32.53
N GLU A 353 14.82 -8.00 33.71
CA GLU A 353 14.95 -9.19 34.57
C GLU A 353 14.31 -10.43 33.93
N VAL A 354 13.08 -10.30 33.41
CA VAL A 354 12.36 -11.41 32.75
C VAL A 354 13.09 -11.88 31.49
N LEU A 355 13.77 -10.97 30.79
CA LEU A 355 14.52 -11.26 29.57
C LEU A 355 16.04 -11.40 29.82
N ALA A 356 16.47 -11.58 31.07
CA ALA A 356 17.90 -11.60 31.44
C ALA A 356 18.71 -12.69 30.70
N GLU A 357 18.10 -13.84 30.43
CA GLU A 357 18.75 -14.90 29.64
C GLU A 357 19.03 -14.46 28.19
N LEU A 358 18.14 -13.66 27.60
CA LEU A 358 18.33 -13.07 26.27
C LEU A 358 19.33 -11.91 26.31
N ALA A 359 19.40 -11.16 27.42
CA ALA A 359 20.41 -10.11 27.61
C ALA A 359 21.85 -10.67 27.63
N GLY A 360 22.02 -11.94 28.04
CA GLY A 360 23.30 -12.66 28.03
C GLY A 360 23.83 -13.02 26.63
N ASN A 361 23.00 -12.90 25.58
CA ASN A 361 23.41 -13.16 24.20
C ASN A 361 23.75 -11.84 23.49
N LYS A 362 25.00 -11.75 23.00
CA LYS A 362 25.56 -10.54 22.34
C LYS A 362 24.76 -10.04 21.14
N ASN A 363 23.97 -10.90 20.50
CA ASN A 363 23.18 -10.54 19.31
C ASN A 363 21.82 -9.91 19.67
N THR A 364 21.35 -10.07 20.91
CA THR A 364 20.04 -9.60 21.38
C THR A 364 20.13 -8.43 22.36
N THR A 365 21.31 -8.17 22.95
CA THR A 365 21.55 -7.06 23.88
C THR A 365 21.16 -5.70 23.29
N GLY A 366 21.57 -5.39 22.05
CA GLY A 366 21.22 -4.12 21.40
C GLY A 366 19.74 -3.98 21.03
N LEU A 367 18.99 -5.09 20.99
CA LEU A 367 17.55 -5.09 20.76
C LEU A 367 16.79 -4.75 22.05
N LEU A 368 17.24 -5.28 23.19
CA LEU A 368 16.62 -5.06 24.51
C LEU A 368 16.80 -3.63 25.03
N GLU A 369 17.87 -2.95 24.59
CA GLU A 369 18.11 -1.53 24.88
C GLU A 369 17.25 -0.58 24.02
N ASN A 370 16.53 -1.09 23.01
CA ASN A 370 15.68 -0.28 22.13
C ASN A 370 14.27 -0.08 22.74
N PRO A 371 13.85 1.17 23.05
CA PRO A 371 12.52 1.44 23.61
C PRO A 371 11.36 1.02 22.68
N ALA A 372 11.56 1.08 21.36
CA ALA A 372 10.55 0.68 20.39
C ALA A 372 10.31 -0.84 20.40
N PHE A 373 11.37 -1.63 20.61
CA PHE A 373 11.27 -3.07 20.77
C PHE A 373 10.49 -3.44 22.05
N ARG A 374 10.73 -2.73 23.15
CA ARG A 374 9.97 -2.93 24.40
C ARG A 374 8.48 -2.66 24.19
N GLN A 375 8.14 -1.58 23.48
CA GLN A 375 6.75 -1.26 23.17
C GLN A 375 6.11 -2.32 22.26
N GLU A 376 6.81 -2.76 21.22
CA GLU A 376 6.33 -3.81 20.31
C GLU A 376 6.07 -5.13 21.05
N VAL A 377 6.97 -5.52 21.97
CA VAL A 377 6.78 -6.71 22.82
C VAL A 377 5.54 -6.54 23.71
N LEU A 378 5.32 -5.37 24.32
CA LEU A 378 4.15 -5.11 25.16
C LEU A 378 2.83 -5.19 24.36
N GLU A 379 2.81 -4.65 23.14
CA GLU A 379 1.66 -4.72 22.25
C GLU A 379 1.36 -6.16 21.83
N GLN A 380 2.39 -6.92 21.44
CA GLN A 380 2.25 -8.35 21.11
C GLN A 380 1.75 -9.19 22.29
N VAL A 381 2.30 -8.97 23.49
CA VAL A 381 1.85 -9.66 24.72
C VAL A 381 0.40 -9.27 25.03
N ALA A 382 0.03 -8.00 24.89
CA ALA A 382 -1.34 -7.55 25.14
C ALA A 382 -2.35 -8.20 24.17
N ASP A 383 -1.99 -8.29 22.89
CA ASP A 383 -2.77 -8.95 21.85
C ASP A 383 -2.88 -10.46 22.10
N GLU A 384 -1.79 -11.11 22.46
CA GLU A 384 -1.78 -12.54 22.76
C GLU A 384 -2.65 -12.86 23.99
N LEU A 385 -2.57 -12.05 25.04
CA LEU A 385 -3.46 -12.15 26.20
C LEU A 385 -4.93 -11.92 25.86
N ASN A 386 -5.24 -11.05 24.88
CA ASN A 386 -6.60 -10.82 24.41
C ASN A 386 -7.13 -11.97 23.53
N GLN A 387 -6.24 -12.63 22.78
CA GLN A 387 -6.59 -13.76 21.93
C GLN A 387 -6.77 -15.04 22.72
N GLN A 388 -6.00 -15.24 23.79
CA GLN A 388 -5.98 -16.49 24.56
C GLN A 388 -6.92 -16.49 25.77
N PHE A 389 -7.26 -15.34 26.35
CA PHE A 389 -8.00 -15.28 27.62
C PHE A 389 -9.25 -14.39 27.58
N GLU A 390 -10.28 -14.83 28.30
CA GLU A 390 -11.45 -14.02 28.66
C GLU A 390 -11.28 -13.53 30.09
N TRP A 391 -11.28 -12.22 30.28
CA TRP A 391 -11.07 -11.58 31.57
C TRP A 391 -12.44 -11.28 32.20
N GLY A 392 -12.67 -11.78 33.42
CA GLY A 392 -13.93 -11.61 34.13
C GLY A 392 -14.29 -10.12 34.35
N GLN A 393 -15.57 -9.80 34.24
CA GLN A 393 -16.13 -8.52 34.69
C GLN A 393 -16.42 -8.66 36.19
N ASN A 394 -15.60 -8.03 37.03
CA ASN A 394 -15.96 -7.80 38.44
C ASN A 394 -16.62 -6.43 38.57
#